data_AF-A0A250B2K4-F1
#
_entry.id   AF-A0A250B2K4-F1
#
_cell.length_a   1.000
_cell.length_b   1.000
_cell.length_c   1.000
_cell.angle_alpha   90.00
_cell.angle_beta   90.00
_cell.angle_gamma   90.00
#
_symmetry.space_group_name_H-M   'P 1'
#
loop_
_entity.id
_entity.type
_entity.pdbx_description
1 polymer ?
#
loop_
_entity_poly.entity_id
_entity_poly.type
_entity_poly.pdbx_seq_one_letter_code
_entity_poly.pdbx_strand_id
1 'polypeptide(L)'
;MVSVKSFLHYFSPAKPAVKLSESEQQQIQRLVTAFGGDANIENVDACITRLRVTVKNLSLVNSAALQTEGALGVIILGQQVHAIFGKQSDALRKLLEEHFSAS
;
A
#
# COMPACT_ATOMS: atom_id res chain seq x y z
N MET A 1 -35.99 10.51 19.55
CA MET A 1 -35.45 11.70 18.85
C MET A 1 -33.93 11.64 19.00
N VAL A 2 -33.20 11.23 17.96
CA VAL A 2 -31.73 11.05 18.06
C VAL A 2 -31.08 12.42 17.87
N SER A 3 -30.26 12.83 18.84
CA SER A 3 -29.60 14.13 18.85
C SER A 3 -28.51 14.20 17.79
N VAL A 4 -28.61 15.18 16.89
CA VAL A 4 -27.60 15.45 15.83
C VAL A 4 -26.23 15.77 16.43
N LYS A 5 -26.16 16.25 17.69
CA LYS A 5 -24.89 16.49 18.41
C LYS A 5 -24.13 15.20 18.73
N SER A 6 -24.81 14.06 18.86
CA SER A 6 -24.16 12.76 19.06
C SER A 6 -23.56 12.20 17.76
N PHE A 7 -24.05 12.64 16.60
CA PHE A 7 -23.53 12.24 15.30
C PHE A 7 -22.18 12.90 14.98
N LEU A 8 -21.94 14.14 15.42
CA LEU A 8 -20.67 14.84 15.20
C LEU A 8 -19.49 14.22 15.97
N HIS A 9 -19.73 13.50 17.07
CA HIS A 9 -18.69 12.74 17.78
C HIS A 9 -18.46 11.33 17.21
N TYR A 10 -19.35 10.82 16.35
CA TYR A 10 -19.19 9.51 15.73
C TYR A 10 -18.27 9.56 14.50
N PHE A 11 -18.25 10.71 13.81
CA PHE A 11 -17.37 10.95 12.69
C PHE A 11 -16.07 11.61 13.15
N SER A 12 -15.07 10.77 13.36
CA SER A 12 -13.63 11.10 13.48
C SER A 12 -13.04 10.92 14.88
N PRO A 13 -12.46 9.76 15.17
CA PRO A 13 -11.15 9.75 15.78
C PRO A 13 -10.12 10.15 14.73
N ALA A 14 -9.24 11.10 15.05
CA ALA A 14 -7.98 11.26 14.32
C ALA A 14 -7.26 9.90 14.35
N LYS A 15 -6.97 9.34 13.16
CA LYS A 15 -6.27 8.06 13.00
C LYS A 15 -4.96 8.16 13.80
N PRO A 16 -4.78 7.40 14.89
CA PRO A 16 -3.51 7.42 15.61
C PRO A 16 -2.43 6.95 14.63
N ALA A 17 -1.34 7.72 14.52
CA ALA A 17 -0.20 7.32 13.70
C ALA A 17 0.36 6.01 14.26
N VAL A 18 0.14 4.90 13.55
CA VAL A 18 0.68 3.60 13.95
C VAL A 18 2.19 3.71 13.80
N LYS A 19 2.93 3.43 14.89
CA LYS A 19 4.39 3.32 14.78
C LYS A 19 4.69 1.99 14.11
N LEU A 20 5.07 2.05 12.83
CA LEU A 20 5.54 0.90 12.08
C LEU A 20 6.71 0.23 12.79
N SER A 21 6.67 -1.09 12.93
CA SER A 21 7.81 -1.88 13.41
C SER A 21 8.95 -1.84 12.38
N GLU A 22 10.18 -2.06 12.82
CA GLU A 22 11.36 -2.06 11.94
C GLU A 22 11.23 -3.07 10.80
N SER A 23 10.64 -4.24 11.07
CA SER A 23 10.39 -5.27 10.04
C SER A 23 9.41 -4.81 8.97
N GLU A 24 8.38 -4.06 9.35
CA GLU A 24 7.37 -3.54 8.43
C GLU A 24 7.97 -2.44 7.55
N GLN A 25 8.79 -1.56 8.12
CA GLN A 25 9.52 -0.53 7.37
C GLN A 25 10.49 -1.15 6.35
N GLN A 26 11.20 -2.20 6.73
CA GLN A 26 12.07 -2.93 5.80
C GLN A 26 11.28 -3.60 4.68
N GLN A 27 10.11 -4.18 4.98
CA GLN A 27 9.26 -4.77 3.96
C GLN A 27 8.76 -3.72 2.97
N ILE A 28 8.36 -2.53 3.44
CA ILE A 28 8.00 -1.40 2.56
C ILE A 28 9.17 -1.03 1.66
N GLN A 29 10.39 -0.89 2.19
CA GLN A 29 11.57 -0.58 1.38
C GLN A 29 11.84 -1.63 0.29
N ARG A 30 11.69 -2.91 0.61
CA ARG A 30 11.86 -4.00 -0.37
C ARG A 30 10.78 -3.94 -1.46
N LEU A 31 9.53 -3.67 -1.08
CA LEU A 31 8.44 -3.48 -2.05
C LEU A 31 8.67 -2.26 -2.95
N VAL A 32 9.04 -1.11 -2.38
CA VAL A 32 9.37 0.10 -3.15
C VAL A 32 10.51 -0.18 -4.13
N THR A 33 11.55 -0.87 -3.68
CA THR A 33 12.67 -1.30 -4.54
C THR A 33 12.20 -2.24 -5.65
N ALA A 34 11.30 -3.18 -5.35
CA ALA A 34 10.73 -4.11 -6.33
C ALA A 34 9.85 -3.39 -7.38
N PHE A 35 9.26 -2.23 -7.06
CA PHE A 35 8.58 -1.37 -8.03
C PHE A 35 9.54 -0.48 -8.83
N GLY A 36 10.85 -0.59 -8.63
CA GLY A 36 11.86 0.23 -9.32
C GLY A 36 12.28 1.49 -8.55
N GLY A 37 11.98 1.55 -7.25
CA GLY A 37 12.30 2.67 -6.37
C GLY A 37 11.21 3.74 -6.33
N ASP A 38 11.30 4.63 -5.34
CA ASP A 38 10.31 5.68 -5.07
C ASP A 38 10.12 6.63 -6.28
N ALA A 39 11.21 7.00 -6.95
CA ALA A 39 11.18 7.84 -8.14
C ALA A 39 10.39 7.22 -9.31
N ASN A 40 10.24 5.89 -9.35
CA ASN A 40 9.48 5.17 -10.37
C ASN A 40 8.00 5.05 -10.02
N ILE A 41 7.59 5.29 -8.78
CA ILE A 41 6.20 5.18 -8.33
C ILE A 41 5.52 6.53 -8.53
N GLU A 42 4.38 6.53 -9.22
CA GLU A 42 3.56 7.74 -9.40
C GLU A 42 2.38 7.77 -8.43
N ASN A 43 1.76 6.62 -8.20
CA ASN A 43 0.58 6.52 -7.35
C ASN A 43 0.47 5.12 -6.76
N VAL A 44 0.03 5.04 -5.51
CA VAL A 44 -0.19 3.79 -4.79
C VAL A 44 -1.62 3.77 -4.25
N ASP A 45 -2.40 2.80 -4.72
CA ASP A 45 -3.75 2.52 -4.27
C ASP A 45 -3.81 1.10 -3.72
N ALA A 46 -4.20 0.95 -2.46
CA ALA A 46 -4.27 -0.34 -1.79
C ALA A 46 -5.73 -0.75 -1.55
N CYS A 47 -6.17 -1.76 -2.29
CA CYS A 47 -7.42 -2.47 -2.07
C CYS A 47 -7.26 -3.56 -0.99
N ILE A 48 -8.38 -4.11 -0.51
CA ILE A 48 -8.41 -5.14 0.56
C ILE A 48 -7.52 -6.35 0.25
N THR A 49 -7.33 -6.71 -1.03
CA THR A 49 -6.55 -7.90 -1.44
C THR A 49 -5.47 -7.60 -2.46
N ARG A 50 -5.36 -6.34 -2.94
CA ARG A 50 -4.47 -5.96 -4.05
C ARG A 50 -3.85 -4.61 -3.80
N LEU A 51 -2.55 -4.53 -4.05
CA LEU A 51 -1.82 -3.28 -4.17
C LEU A 51 -1.76 -2.89 -5.65
N ARG A 52 -2.28 -1.72 -6.00
CA ARG A 52 -2.26 -1.14 -7.34
C ARG A 52 -1.25 0.00 -7.34
N VAL A 53 -0.18 -0.15 -8.10
CA VAL A 53 0.87 0.85 -8.21
C VAL A 53 0.94 1.32 -9.65
N THR A 54 0.77 2.62 -9.87
CA THR A 54 1.09 3.25 -11.15
C THR A 54 2.57 3.59 -11.13
N VAL A 55 3.31 3.13 -12.14
CA VAL A 55 4.76 3.37 -12.26
C VAL A 55 5.09 4.20 -13.50
N LYS A 56 6.25 4.84 -13.53
CA LYS A 56 6.74 5.55 -14.73
C LYS A 56 7.29 4.58 -15.77
N ASN A 57 8.06 3.59 -15.32
CA ASN A 57 8.73 2.63 -16.18
C ASN A 57 8.53 1.19 -15.68
N LEU A 58 7.89 0.36 -16.51
CA LEU A 58 7.63 -1.05 -16.21
C LEU A 58 8.88 -1.92 -16.23
N SER A 59 9.91 -1.54 -17.00
CA SER A 59 11.14 -2.33 -17.10
C SER A 59 11.95 -2.34 -15.79
N LEU A 60 11.68 -1.39 -14.89
CA LEU A 60 12.29 -1.33 -13.56
C LEU A 60 11.50 -2.16 -12.52
N VAL A 61 10.32 -2.67 -12.88
CA VAL A 61 9.49 -3.46 -11.97
C VAL A 61 9.95 -4.91 -11.97
N ASN A 62 10.23 -5.43 -10.77
CA ASN A 62 10.62 -6.81 -10.55
C ASN A 62 9.45 -7.61 -9.97
N SER A 63 8.69 -8.24 -10.85
CA SER A 63 7.55 -9.09 -10.48
C SER A 63 7.94 -10.29 -9.61
N ALA A 64 9.14 -10.84 -9.76
CA ALA A 64 9.61 -11.97 -8.95
C ALA A 64 9.94 -11.53 -7.50
N ALA A 65 10.53 -10.35 -7.34
CA ALA A 65 10.74 -9.75 -6.02
C ALA A 65 9.41 -9.46 -5.32
N LEU A 66 8.41 -8.93 -6.04
CA LEU A 66 7.06 -8.72 -5.49
C LEU A 66 6.42 -10.02 -4.98
N GLN A 67 6.59 -11.12 -5.71
CA GLN A 67 6.13 -12.43 -5.26
C GLN A 67 6.88 -12.94 -4.02
N THR A 68 8.18 -12.69 -3.96
CA THR A 68 9.03 -13.02 -2.79
C THR A 68 8.59 -12.24 -1.54
N GLU A 69 8.15 -10.99 -1.70
CA GLU A 69 7.61 -10.16 -0.61
C GLU A 69 6.15 -10.52 -0.25
N GLY A 70 5.58 -11.60 -0.81
CA GLY A 70 4.29 -12.16 -0.44
C GLY A 70 3.17 -11.98 -1.45
N ALA A 71 3.44 -11.44 -2.64
CA ALA A 71 2.41 -11.38 -3.68
C ALA A 71 2.12 -12.78 -4.23
N LEU A 72 0.86 -13.19 -4.17
CA LEU A 72 0.35 -14.42 -4.78
C LEU A 72 0.37 -14.35 -6.31
N GLY A 73 0.34 -13.13 -6.86
CA GLY A 73 0.39 -12.89 -8.28
C GLY A 73 0.59 -11.41 -8.58
N VAL A 74 1.15 -11.13 -9.75
CA VAL A 74 1.38 -9.77 -10.25
C VAL A 74 0.78 -9.67 -11.65
N ILE A 75 -0.12 -8.70 -11.84
CA ILE A 75 -0.78 -8.43 -13.12
C ILE A 75 -0.34 -7.03 -13.56
N ILE A 76 0.06 -6.89 -14.82
CA ILE A 76 0.45 -5.60 -15.40
C ILE A 76 -0.59 -5.19 -16.44
N LEU A 77 -1.17 -4.00 -16.28
CA LEU A 77 -2.20 -3.43 -17.14
C LEU A 77 -1.79 -2.02 -17.54
N GLY A 78 -1.24 -1.88 -18.75
CA GLY A 78 -0.58 -0.64 -19.16
C GLY A 78 0.50 -0.27 -18.16
N GLN A 79 0.49 0.95 -17.64
CA GLN A 79 1.45 1.43 -16.65
C GLN A 79 1.12 1.08 -15.19
N GLN A 80 0.07 0.30 -14.96
CA GLN A 80 -0.39 -0.08 -13.63
C GLN A 80 -0.01 -1.52 -13.29
N VAL A 81 0.67 -1.70 -12.17
CA VAL A 81 1.05 -3.00 -11.60
C VAL A 81 0.11 -3.35 -10.46
N HIS A 82 -0.50 -4.53 -10.53
CA HIS A 82 -1.44 -5.04 -9.53
C HIS A 82 -0.79 -6.24 -8.84
N ALA A 83 -0.30 -6.05 -7.62
CA ALA A 83 0.23 -7.12 -6.79
C ALA A 83 -0.86 -7.63 -5.83
N ILE A 84 -1.16 -8.93 -5.89
CA ILE A 84 -2.27 -9.55 -5.14
C ILE A 84 -1.70 -10.23 -3.90
N PHE A 85 -2.02 -9.76 -2.69
CA PHE A 85 -1.49 -10.31 -1.44
C PHE A 85 -2.52 -11.14 -0.64
N GLY A 86 -3.77 -11.25 -1.12
CA GLY A 86 -4.81 -12.03 -0.44
C GLY A 86 -5.19 -11.45 0.94
N LYS A 87 -5.55 -12.29 1.92
CA LYS A 87 -5.96 -11.83 3.27
C LYS A 87 -4.85 -11.11 4.04
N GLN A 88 -3.59 -11.27 3.65
CA GLN A 88 -2.44 -10.56 4.24
C GLN A 88 -2.33 -9.10 3.77
N SER A 89 -3.15 -8.70 2.78
CA SER A 89 -3.11 -7.38 2.16
C SER A 89 -3.64 -6.25 3.05
N ASP A 90 -4.43 -6.51 4.11
CA ASP A 90 -4.94 -5.43 4.98
C ASP A 90 -3.83 -4.81 5.84
N ALA A 91 -2.88 -5.63 6.30
CA ALA A 91 -1.70 -5.15 7.02
C ALA A 91 -0.80 -4.34 6.08
N LEU A 92 -0.39 -4.94 4.94
CA LEU A 92 0.45 -4.28 3.93
C LEU A 92 -0.15 -2.97 3.38
N ARG A 93 -1.48 -2.93 3.20
CA ARG A 93 -2.19 -1.70 2.85
C ARG A 93 -1.92 -0.58 3.85
N LYS A 94 -2.12 -0.85 5.14
CA LYS A 94 -1.94 0.16 6.21
C LYS A 94 -0.51 0.67 6.23
N LEU A 95 0.45 -0.24 6.08
CA LEU A 95 1.88 0.08 6.01
C LEU A 95 2.21 1.05 4.88
N LEU A 96 1.74 0.74 3.67
CA LEU A 96 2.01 1.56 2.48
C LEU A 96 1.25 2.90 2.52
N GLU A 97 -0.01 2.89 2.95
CA GLU A 97 -0.78 4.12 3.15
C GLU A 97 -0.09 5.07 4.13
N GLU A 98 0.51 4.56 5.20
CA GLU A 98 1.27 5.38 6.15
C GLU A 98 2.58 5.91 5.56
N HIS A 99 3.31 5.09 4.80
CA HIS A 99 4.56 5.53 4.15
C HIS A 99 4.34 6.68 3.15
N PHE A 100 3.33 6.53 2.29
CA PHE A 100 3.02 7.51 1.24
C PHE A 100 2.12 8.66 1.72
N SER A 101 1.47 8.56 2.89
CA SER A 101 0.74 9.67 3.52
C SER A 101 1.64 10.55 4.41
N ALA A 102 2.79 10.04 4.85
CA ALA A 102 3.72 10.75 5.72
C ALA A 102 4.88 11.45 4.97
N SER A 103 4.97 11.24 3.65
CA SER A 103 5.98 11.84 2.75
C SER A 103 5.32 12.83 1.80
#